data_AF-A0ABD0REB9-F1
#
_entry.id   AF-A0ABD0REB9-F1
#
_cell.length_a   1.000
_cell.length_b   1.000
_cell.length_c   1.000
_cell.angle_alpha   90.00
_cell.angle_beta   90.00
_cell.angle_gamma   90.00
#
_symmetry.space_group_name_H-M   'P 1'
#
loop_
_entity.id
_entity.type
_entity.pdbx_description
1 polymer ?
#
loop_
_entity_poly.entity_id
_entity_poly.type
_entity_poly.pdbx_seq_one_letter_code
_entity_poly.pdbx_strand_id
1 'polypeptide(L)' 'MLESSNLVTFTGLANSSGYDTFLMDEERGRLLVGAEDHVFSFDLVNINRDIKQ' A
#
# COMPACT_ATOMS: atom_id res chain seq x y z
N MET A 1 1.75 9.05 -19.33
CA MET A 1 0.96 9.13 -18.08
C MET A 1 1.61 8.37 -16.92
N LEU A 2 2.30 7.24 -17.17
CA LEU A 2 3.25 6.61 -16.20
C LEU A 2 4.63 7.29 -16.12
N GLU A 3 5.00 8.09 -17.13
CA GLU A 3 6.32 8.76 -17.19
C GLU A 3 6.45 9.97 -16.26
N SER A 4 5.33 10.50 -15.77
CA SER A 4 5.33 11.44 -14.66
C SER A 4 5.31 10.63 -13.38
N SER A 5 6.29 10.80 -12.49
CA SER A 5 6.48 10.11 -11.19
C SER A 5 5.34 10.31 -10.15
N ASN A 6 4.12 10.52 -10.63
CA ASN A 6 2.89 10.81 -9.90
C ASN A 6 2.12 9.54 -9.52
N LEU A 7 2.50 8.37 -10.04
CA LEU A 7 1.87 7.10 -9.72
C LEU A 7 2.87 6.20 -9.01
N VAL A 8 2.52 5.81 -7.79
CA VAL A 8 3.21 4.76 -7.04
C VAL A 8 2.30 3.53 -7.08
N THR A 9 2.81 2.43 -7.66
CA THR A 9 2.05 1.17 -7.77
C THR A 9 2.68 0.13 -6.87
N PHE A 10 1.84 -0.53 -6.09
CA PHE A 10 2.15 -1.76 -5.37
C PHE A 10 1.42 -2.90 -6.06
N THR A 11 2.15 -3.91 -6.53
CA THR A 11 1.60 -5.04 -7.29
C THR A 11 1.04 -6.16 -6.41
N GLY A 12 1.07 -6.00 -5.08
CA GLY A 12 0.69 -7.06 -4.16
C GLY A 12 1.79 -8.09 -3.94
N LEU A 13 1.55 -8.98 -2.98
CA LEU A 13 2.30 -10.21 -2.81
C LEU A 13 1.64 -11.34 -3.63
N ALA A 14 2.44 -12.25 -4.19
CA ALA A 14 1.92 -13.38 -4.97
C ALA A 14 1.03 -14.35 -4.15
N ASN A 15 1.11 -14.30 -2.82
CA ASN A 15 0.34 -15.11 -1.89
C ASN A 15 -0.84 -14.35 -1.25
N SER A 16 -1.14 -13.13 -1.69
CA SER A 16 -2.21 -12.31 -1.12
C SER A 16 -3.00 -11.61 -2.22
N SER A 17 -4.32 -11.74 -2.16
CA SER A 17 -5.26 -11.16 -3.11
C SER A 17 -6.35 -10.34 -2.38
N GLY A 18 -7.23 -9.63 -3.09
CA GLY A 18 -8.37 -8.93 -2.48
C GLY A 18 -7.99 -7.74 -1.58
N TYR A 19 -7.23 -6.78 -2.10
CA TYR A 19 -6.84 -5.53 -1.41
C TYR A 19 -8.01 -4.52 -1.35
N ASP A 20 -9.15 -4.92 -0.78
CA ASP A 20 -10.41 -4.17 -0.87
C ASP A 20 -10.68 -3.30 0.38
N THR A 21 -10.03 -3.62 1.51
CA THR A 21 -10.28 -2.91 2.78
C THR A 21 -9.20 -1.87 3.02
N PHE A 22 -9.59 -0.59 3.09
CA PHE A 22 -8.68 0.53 3.37
C PHE A 22 -9.03 1.19 4.69
N LEU A 23 -8.02 1.44 5.52
CA LEU A 23 -8.13 2.26 6.72
C LEU A 23 -7.00 3.30 6.71
N MET A 24 -7.39 4.56 6.62
CA MET A 24 -6.46 5.70 6.56
C MET A 24 -6.29 6.29 7.96
N ASP A 25 -5.05 6.32 8.44
CA ASP A 25 -4.67 6.94 9.70
C ASP A 25 -3.79 8.16 9.40
N GLU A 26 -4.43 9.32 9.27
CA GLU A 26 -3.77 10.59 8.96
C GLU A 26 -2.86 11.07 10.11
N GLU A 27 -3.24 10.82 11.36
CA GLU A 27 -2.46 11.25 12.53
C GLU A 27 -1.10 10.55 12.57
N ARG A 28 -1.05 9.28 12.16
CA ARG A 28 0.19 8.49 12.12
C ARG A 28 0.86 8.49 10.75
N GLY A 29 0.24 9.09 9.74
CA GLY A 29 0.74 9.09 8.36
C GLY A 29 0.81 7.69 7.75
N ARG A 30 -0.16 6.82 8.06
CA ARG A 30 -0.19 5.43 7.59
C ARG A 30 -1.47 5.07 6.87
N LEU A 31 -1.34 4.22 5.87
CA LEU A 31 -2.45 3.57 5.18
C LEU A 31 -2.43 2.08 5.49
N LEU A 32 -3.44 1.60 6.18
CA LEU A 32 -3.64 0.18 6.43
C LEU A 32 -4.50 -0.42 5.32
N VAL A 33 -4.07 -1.55 4.78
CA VAL A 33 -4.80 -2.26 3.73
C VAL A 33 -5.00 -3.70 4.16
N GLY A 34 -6.27 -4.10 4.31
CA GLY A 34 -6.65 -5.49 4.51
C GLY A 34 -6.68 -6.21 3.18
N ALA A 35 -6.02 -7.35 3.13
CA ALA A 35 -6.03 -8.27 2.01
C ALA A 35 -6.27 -9.70 2.53
N GLU A 36 -6.37 -10.64 1.61
CA GLU A 36 -6.48 -12.05 1.94
C GLU A 36 -5.26 -12.51 2.74
N ASP A 37 -5.54 -13.02 3.94
CA ASP A 37 -4.59 -13.50 4.95
C ASP A 37 -3.53 -12.50 5.44
N HIS A 38 -3.61 -11.23 5.02
CA HIS A 38 -2.59 -10.21 5.30
C HIS A 38 -3.20 -8.85 5.63
N VAL A 39 -2.56 -8.12 6.54
CA VAL A 39 -2.81 -6.70 6.79
C VAL A 39 -1.52 -5.95 6.52
N PHE A 40 -1.57 -5.04 5.55
CA PHE A 40 -0.46 -4.20 5.17
C PHE A 40 -0.51 -2.86 5.90
N SER A 41 0.66 -2.31 6.21
CA SER A 41 0.82 -0.96 6.71
C SER A 41 1.78 -0.22 5.79
N PHE A 42 1.24 0.73 5.03
CA PHE A 42 1.98 1.56 4.10
C PHE A 42 2.18 2.97 4.68
N ASP A 43 3.29 3.61 4.31
CA ASP A 43 3.47 5.05 4.51
C ASP A 43 2.55 5.81 3.55
N LEU A 44 1.76 6.74 4.10
CA LEU A 44 0.76 7.50 3.36
C LEU A 44 1.38 8.43 2.29
N VAL A 45 2.63 8.84 2.48
CA VAL A 45 3.37 9.70 1.54
C VAL A 45 3.91 8.86 0.38
N ASN A 46 4.36 7.63 0.65
CA ASN A 46 4.84 6.73 -0.38
C ASN A 46 4.66 5.27 0.04
N ILE A 47 3.69 4.61 -0.59
CA ILE A 47 3.34 3.22 -0.28
C ILE A 47 4.46 2.20 -0.57
N ASN A 48 5.45 2.54 -1.41
CA ASN A 48 6.60 1.68 -1.70
C ASN A 48 7.78 1.88 -0.72
N ARG A 49 7.70 2.83 0.23
CA ARG A 49 8.82 3.18 1.11
C ARG A 49 9.25 2.04 2.04
N ASP A 50 8.29 1.30 2.56
CA ASP A 50 8.52 0.20 3.51
C ASP A 50 8.61 -1.17 2.84
N ILE A 51 8.32 -1.23 1.53
CA ILE A 51 8.45 -2.43 0.71
C ILE A 51 9.89 -2.51 0.21
N LYS A 52 10.84 -2.66 1.15
CA LYS A 52 12.20 -3.05 0.81
C LYS A 52 12.16 -4.51 0.36
N GLN A 53 12.39 -4.73 -0.93
CA GLN A 53 12.75 -6.05 -1.47
C GLN A 53 13.99 -6.60 -0.75
#